data_AF-A0A976QAM7-F1
#
_entry.id   AF-A0A976QAM7-F1
#
_cell.length_a   1.000
_cell.length_b   1.000
_cell.length_c   1.000
_cell.angle_alpha   90.00
_cell.angle_beta   90.00
_cell.angle_gamma   90.00
#
_symmetry.space_group_name_H-M   'P 1'
#
loop_
_entity.id
_entity.type
_entity.pdbx_description
1 polymer ?
#
loop_
_entity_poly.entity_id
_entity_poly.type
_entity_poly.pdbx_seq_one_letter_code
_entity_poly.pdbx_strand_id
1 'polypeptide(L)' 'MERIDGVKVFSASTHADRQMLGERVTEWRRDHQKLAIVDCDVVQSSDSEFHCITVVMFWAARD' A
#
# COMPACT_ATOMS: atom_id res chain seq x y z
N MET A 1 18.19 2.56 11.01
CA MET A 1 16.75 2.55 10.67
C MET A 1 16.49 3.79 9.85
N GLU A 2 15.99 3.63 8.62
CA GLU A 2 15.66 4.79 7.77
C GLU A 2 14.56 5.62 8.43
N ARG A 3 14.54 6.93 8.15
CA ARG A 3 13.51 7.84 8.66
C ARG A 3 12.15 7.44 8.05
N ILE A 4 11.14 7.30 8.90
CA ILE A 4 9.75 7.06 8.48
C ILE A 4 8.92 8.23 9.01
N ASP A 5 8.31 8.99 8.10
CA ASP A 5 7.41 10.10 8.46
C ASP A 5 5.95 9.68 8.45
N GLY A 6 5.61 8.60 7.75
CA GLY A 6 4.26 8.10 7.73
C GLY A 6 4.10 6.76 7.04
N VAL A 7 2.86 6.29 7.09
CA VAL A 7 2.43 5.01 6.51
C VAL A 7 1.17 5.24 5.70
N LYS A 8 1.09 4.60 4.53
CA LYS A 8 -0.13 4.50 3.74
C LYS A 8 -0.49 3.04 3.55
N VAL A 9 -1.71 2.69 3.93
CA VAL A 9 -2.22 1.32 3.85
C VAL A 9 -3.31 1.24 2.78
N PHE A 10 -3.20 0.23 1.91
CA PHE A 10 -4.24 -0.16 0.96
C PHE A 10 -4.63 -1.59 1.26
N SER A 11 -5.92 -1.89 1.37
CA SER A 11 -6.38 -3.26 1.55
C SER A 11 -7.57 -3.57 0.64
N ALA A 12 -7.70 -4.85 0.27
CA ALA A 12 -8.81 -5.34 -0.53
C ALA A 12 -9.19 -6.76 -0.08
N SER A 13 -10.48 -6.94 0.22
CA SER A 13 -11.09 -8.23 0.61
C SER A 13 -11.94 -8.86 -0.49
N THR A 14 -12.47 -8.05 -1.43
CA THR A 14 -13.28 -8.51 -2.55
C THR A 14 -12.43 -8.76 -3.79
N HIS A 15 -12.86 -9.67 -4.68
CA HIS A 15 -12.14 -9.92 -5.93
C HIS A 15 -11.99 -8.65 -6.78
N ALA A 16 -13.07 -7.85 -6.89
CA ALA A 16 -13.06 -6.62 -7.65
C ALA A 16 -12.08 -5.58 -7.08
N ASP A 17 -12.08 -5.37 -5.75
CA ASP A 17 -11.12 -4.44 -5.13
C ASP A 17 -9.68 -4.90 -5.28
N ARG A 18 -9.43 -6.22 -5.26
CA ARG A 18 -8.08 -6.78 -5.46
C ARG A 18 -7.54 -6.44 -6.84
N GLN A 19 -8.37 -6.52 -7.88
CA GLN A 19 -7.98 -6.15 -9.25
C GLN A 19 -7.60 -4.66 -9.34
N MET A 20 -8.29 -3.79 -8.59
CA MET A 20 -8.01 -2.34 -8.61
C MET A 20 -6.94 -1.89 -7.63
N LEU A 21 -6.43 -2.76 -6.76
CA LEU A 21 -5.52 -2.37 -5.69
C LEU A 21 -4.22 -1.75 -6.23
N GLY A 22 -3.66 -2.34 -7.29
CA GLY A 22 -2.46 -1.83 -7.95
C GLY A 22 -2.67 -0.45 -8.59
N GLU A 23 -3.83 -0.22 -9.22
CA GLU A 23 -4.19 1.08 -9.78
C GLU A 23 -4.29 2.14 -8.68
N ARG A 24 -4.98 1.84 -7.57
CA ARG A 24 -5.08 2.76 -6.41
C ARG A 24 -3.72 3.09 -5.81
N VAL A 25 -2.82 2.10 -5.71
CA VAL A 25 -1.44 2.30 -5.25
C VAL A 25 -0.66 3.21 -6.22
N THR A 26 -0.78 2.95 -7.52
CA THR A 26 -0.08 3.70 -8.58
C THR A 26 -0.56 5.14 -8.66
N GLU A 27 -1.87 5.36 -8.61
CA GLU A 27 -2.51 6.68 -8.58
C GLU A 27 -2.04 7.47 -7.36
N TRP A 28 -2.09 6.87 -6.17
CA TRP A 28 -1.62 7.53 -4.95
C TRP A 28 -0.13 7.91 -5.04
N ARG A 29 0.72 7.03 -5.57
CA ARG A 29 2.15 7.34 -5.79
C ARG A 29 2.35 8.49 -6.77
N ARG A 30 1.52 8.57 -7.82
CA ARG A 30 1.55 9.67 -8.80
C ARG A 30 1.17 11.01 -8.16
N ASP A 31 0.20 11.02 -7.25
CA ASP A 31 -0.25 12.24 -6.56
C ASP A 31 0.71 12.70 -5.46
N HIS A 32 1.54 11.78 -4.95
CA HIS A 32 2.43 12.00 -3.80
C HIS A 32 3.92 11.87 -4.17
N GLN A 33 4.34 12.45 -5.30
CA GLN A 33 5.73 12.38 -5.79
C GLN A 33 6.78 12.99 -4.84
N LYS A 34 6.34 13.91 -3.97
CA LYS A 34 7.17 14.53 -2.92
C LYS A 34 7.49 13.56 -1.77
N LEU A 35 6.92 12.35 -1.77
CA LEU A 35 7.20 11.33 -0.78
C LEU A 35 8.15 10.27 -1.36
N ALA A 36 9.20 9.96 -0.61
CA ALA A 36 10.07 8.80 -0.85
C ALA A 36 9.45 7.59 -0.16
N ILE A 37 9.31 6.45 -0.86
CA ILE A 37 8.94 5.18 -0.21
C ILE A 37 10.22 4.59 0.33
N VAL A 38 10.23 4.35 1.63
CA VAL A 38 11.37 3.79 2.33
C VAL A 38 11.22 2.28 2.46
N ASP A 39 9.99 1.79 2.60
CA ASP A 39 9.71 0.36 2.66
C ASP A 39 8.29 0.04 2.17
N CYS A 40 8.07 -1.21 1.78
CA CYS A 40 6.78 -1.69 1.32
C CYS A 40 6.57 -3.17 1.68
N ASP A 41 5.60 -3.43 2.54
CA ASP A 41 5.15 -4.78 2.86
C ASP A 41 3.87 -5.12 2.12
N VAL A 42 3.81 -6.35 1.60
CA VAL A 42 2.59 -6.94 1.06
C VAL A 42 2.18 -8.12 1.93
N VAL A 43 1.07 -7.97 2.63
CA VAL A 43 0.54 -8.98 3.55
C VAL A 43 -0.70 -9.60 2.93
N GLN A 44 -0.72 -10.92 2.86
CA GLN A 44 -1.89 -11.69 2.46
C GLN A 44 -2.44 -12.42 3.68
N SER A 45 -3.76 -12.32 3.88
CA SER A 45 -4.48 -13.08 4.89
C SER A 45 -5.63 -13.79 4.19
N SER A 46 -5.64 -15.12 4.25
CA SER A 46 -6.72 -15.93 3.69
C SER A 46 -7.33 -16.83 4.74
N ASP A 47 -8.65 -16.75 4.91
CA ASP A 47 -9.45 -17.82 5.49
C ASP A 47 -10.35 -18.45 4.41
N SER A 48 -11.19 -19.41 4.79
CA SER A 48 -12.04 -20.15 3.85
C SER A 48 -13.10 -19.30 3.15
N GLU A 49 -13.38 -18.09 3.63
CA GLU A 49 -14.43 -17.22 3.11
C GLU A 49 -13.89 -15.88 2.57
N PHE A 50 -12.70 -15.45 3.00
CA PHE A 50 -12.14 -14.14 2.67
C PHE A 50 -10.64 -14.21 2.36
N HIS A 51 -10.27 -13.58 1.23
CA HIS A 51 -8.88 -13.36 0.83
C HIS A 51 -8.58 -11.87 0.84
N CYS A 52 -7.91 -11.43 1.90
CA CYS A 52 -7.43 -10.06 2.03
C CYS A 52 -5.99 -9.95 1.52
N ILE A 53 -5.74 -8.91 0.73
CA ILE A 53 -4.39 -8.45 0.41
C ILE A 53 -4.25 -7.00 0.89
N THR A 54 -3.16 -6.73 1.58
CA THR A 54 -2.84 -5.42 2.14
C THR A 54 -1.45 -5.01 1.67
N VAL A 55 -1.34 -3.79 1.13
CA VAL A 55 -0.08 -3.14 0.79
C VAL A 55 0.15 -2.03 1.81
N VAL A 56 1.25 -2.15 2.57
CA VAL A 56 1.69 -1.17 3.57
C VAL A 56 2.89 -0.45 3.01
N MET A 57 2.75 0.84 2.69
CA MET A 57 3.84 1.68 2.21
C MET A 57 4.30 2.63 3.30
N PHE A 58 5.55 2.49 3.70
CA PHE A 58 6.24 3.42 4.60
C PHE A 58 6.89 4.51 3.76
N TRP A 59 6.77 5.77 4.19
CA TRP A 59 7.30 6.88 3.43
C TRP A 59 7.97 7.94 4.31
N ALA A 60 8.86 8.70 3.69
CA ALA A 60 9.48 9.91 4.22
C ALA A 60 9.25 11.08 3.26
N ALA A 61 9.13 12.30 3.78
CA ALA A 61 9.12 13.51 2.96
C ALA A 61 10.49 13.65 2.28
N ARG A 62 10.49 13.97 0.98
CA ARG A 62 11.71 14.38 0.28
C ARG A 62 12.09 15.78 0.76
N ASP A 63 13.35 15.96 1.10
CA ASP A 63 13.94 17.26 1.41
C ASP A 63 14.05 18.14 0.14
#